data_AF-A0A9E1J1Y6-F1
#
_entry.id   AF-A0A9E1J1Y6-F1
#
_cell.length_a   1.000
_cell.length_b   1.000
_cell.length_c   1.000
_cell.angle_alpha   90.00
_cell.angle_beta   90.00
_cell.angle_gamma   90.00
#
_symmetry.space_group_name_H-M   'P 1'
#
loop_
_entity.id
_entity.type
_entity.pdbx_description
1 polymer ?
#
loop_
_entity_poly.entity_id
_entity_poly.type
_entity_poly.pdbx_seq_one_letter_code
_entity_poly.pdbx_strand_id
1 'polypeptide(L)' 'MLAATARRAPSREAVVCGGQRLTFAELDASSSRLANALIGMGLQIGDRVALHMANSIAVVEVMAAV' A
#
# COMPACT_ATOMS: atom_id res chain seq x y z
N MET A 1 -9.19 2.74 -6.13
CA MET A 1 -9.05 4.22 -6.13
C MET A 1 -7.59 4.68 -6.15
N LEU A 2 -6.66 3.98 -5.46
CA LEU A 2 -5.23 4.31 -5.45
C LEU A 2 -4.61 4.35 -6.85
N ALA A 3 -4.69 3.27 -7.62
CA ALA A 3 -4.13 3.18 -8.98
C ALA A 3 -4.58 4.30 -9.93
N ALA A 4 -5.83 4.76 -9.82
CA ALA A 4 -6.32 5.87 -10.63
C ALA A 4 -5.64 7.20 -10.25
N THR A 5 -5.42 7.43 -8.94
CA THR A 5 -4.71 8.61 -8.45
C THR A 5 -3.22 8.55 -8.77
N ALA A 6 -2.62 7.35 -8.69
CA ALA A 6 -1.23 7.10 -9.07
C ALA A 6 -0.95 7.43 -10.54
N ARG A 7 -1.88 7.11 -11.44
CA ARG A 7 -1.78 7.53 -12.85
C ARG A 7 -1.97 9.03 -13.04
N ARG A 8 -2.87 9.66 -12.28
CA ARG A 8 -3.21 11.08 -12.45
C ARG A 8 -2.17 12.03 -11.85
N ALA A 9 -1.52 11.65 -10.76
CA ALA A 9 -0.57 12.48 -10.02
C ALA A 9 0.57 11.64 -9.45
N PRO A 10 1.40 11.01 -10.31
CA PRO A 10 2.37 9.99 -9.88
C PRO A 10 3.40 10.52 -8.89
N SER A 11 3.92 11.72 -9.12
CA SER A 11 4.97 12.34 -8.29
C SER A 11 4.43 13.10 -7.07
N ARG A 12 3.11 13.15 -6.87
CA ARG A 12 2.52 13.85 -5.71
C ARG A 12 2.77 13.00 -4.46
N GLU A 13 3.16 13.64 -3.35
CA GLU A 13 3.29 12.97 -2.06
C GLU A 13 1.94 12.37 -1.62
N ALA A 14 1.95 11.10 -1.26
CA ALA A 14 0.80 10.33 -0.78
C ALA A 14 0.87 10.10 0.73
N VAL A 15 2.07 9.79 1.25
CA VAL A 15 2.28 9.46 2.66
C VAL A 15 3.55 10.14 3.16
N VAL A 16 3.48 10.72 4.35
CA VAL A 16 4.63 11.25 5.09
C VAL A 16 4.62 10.64 6.48
N CYS A 17 5.74 10.03 6.87
CA CYS A 17 5.93 9.46 8.20
C CYS A 17 7.33 9.81 8.71
N GLY A 18 7.41 10.76 9.63
CA GLY A 18 8.68 11.33 10.06
C GLY A 18 9.44 11.94 8.87
N GLY A 19 10.68 11.50 8.65
CA GLY A 19 11.51 11.93 7.52
C GLY A 19 11.25 11.18 6.21
N GLN A 20 10.43 10.14 6.23
CA GLN A 20 10.15 9.33 5.05
C GLN A 20 8.93 9.84 4.29
N ARG A 21 9.00 9.77 2.96
CA ARG A 21 7.97 10.23 2.03
C ARG A 21 7.76 9.18 0.96
N LEU A 22 6.51 8.92 0.60
CA LEU A 22 6.15 8.17 -0.60
C LEU A 22 5.25 8.99 -1.50
N THR A 23 5.50 8.91 -2.80
CA THR A 23 4.61 9.40 -3.84
C THR A 23 3.46 8.43 -4.11
N PHE A 24 2.41 8.90 -4.81
CA PHE A 24 1.31 8.01 -5.21
C PHE A 24 1.78 6.85 -6.09
N ALA A 25 2.76 7.07 -6.98
CA ALA A 25 3.30 6.01 -7.81
C ALA A 25 4.05 4.95 -6.99
N GLU A 26 4.85 5.37 -6.02
CA GLU A 26 5.60 4.44 -5.16
C GLU A 26 4.68 3.66 -4.22
N LEU A 27 3.64 4.32 -3.67
CA LEU A 27 2.64 3.65 -2.84
C LEU A 27 1.84 2.61 -3.65
N ASP A 28 1.41 2.94 -4.87
CA ASP A 28 0.68 1.99 -5.72
C ASP A 28 1.54 0.78 -6.12
N ALA A 29 2.81 1.03 -6.46
CA ALA A 29 3.74 -0.02 -6.85
C ALA A 29 4.09 -0.96 -5.68
N SER A 30 4.36 -0.42 -4.48
CA SER A 30 4.65 -1.21 -3.28
C SER A 30 3.43 -2.01 -2.83
N SER A 31 2.27 -1.37 -2.74
CA SER A 31 1.01 -2.02 -2.33
C SER A 31 0.62 -3.13 -3.30
N SER A 32 0.77 -2.91 -4.62
CA SER A 32 0.51 -3.94 -5.63
C SER A 32 1.45 -5.14 -5.51
N ARG A 33 2.74 -4.92 -5.22
CA ARG A 33 3.68 -6.03 -4.98
C ARG A 33 3.28 -6.84 -3.74
N LEU A 34 2.89 -6.16 -2.66
CA LEU A 34 2.44 -6.81 -1.44
C LEU A 34 1.14 -7.60 -1.65
N ALA A 35 0.16 -7.01 -2.34
CA ALA A 35 -1.10 -7.67 -2.68
C ALA A 35 -0.85 -8.96 -3.48
N ASN A 36 0.01 -8.92 -4.49
CA ASN A 36 0.38 -10.10 -5.27
C ASN A 36 1.07 -11.17 -4.41
N ALA A 37 1.91 -10.78 -3.45
CA ALA A 37 2.52 -11.72 -2.51
C ALA A 37 1.48 -12.37 -1.58
N LEU A 38 0.53 -11.60 -1.06
CA LEU A 38 -0.57 -12.11 -0.22
C LEU A 38 -1.47 -13.09 -0.98
N ILE A 39 -1.82 -12.76 -2.24
CA ILE A 39 -2.55 -13.67 -3.14
C ILE A 39 -1.73 -14.94 -3.37
N GLY A 40 -0.41 -14.83 -3.59
CA GLY A 40 0.49 -15.98 -3.73
C GLY A 40 0.58 -16.86 -2.49
N MET A 41 0.30 -16.32 -1.30
CA MET A 41 0.18 -17.07 -0.04
C MET A 41 -1.22 -17.66 0.19
N GLY A 42 -2.16 -17.45 -0.74
CA GLY A 42 -3.49 -18.03 -0.72
C GLY A 42 -4.59 -17.11 -0.19
N LEU A 43 -4.31 -15.82 0.06
CA LEU A 43 -5.34 -14.88 0.52
C LEU A 43 -6.47 -14.74 -0.50
N GLN A 44 -7.71 -14.95 -0.06
CA GLN A 44 -8.93 -14.88 -0.88
C GLN A 44 -9.86 -13.75 -0.45
N ILE A 45 -10.82 -13.43 -1.33
CA ILE A 45 -11.91 -12.51 -1.02
C ILE A 45 -12.72 -13.06 0.15
N GLY A 46 -12.91 -12.24 1.18
CA GLY A 46 -13.62 -12.61 2.40
C GLY A 46 -12.70 -13.02 3.56
N ASP A 47 -11.42 -13.29 3.28
CA ASP A 47 -10.43 -13.52 4.32
C ASP A 47 -10.16 -12.25 5.15
N ARG A 48 -9.67 -12.46 6.37
CA ARG A 48 -9.38 -11.39 7.32
C ARG A 48 -7.88 -11.35 7.61
N VAL A 49 -7.27 -10.19 7.37
CA VAL A 49 -5.85 -9.95 7.66
C VAL A 49 -5.73 -9.07 8.90
N ALA A 50 -5.03 -9.55 9.93
CA ALA A 50 -4.72 -8.77 11.12
C ALA A 50 -3.44 -7.97 10.91
N LEU A 51 -3.45 -6.70 11.28
CA LEU A 51 -2.29 -5.80 11.25
C LEU A 51 -1.84 -5.51 12.69
N HIS A 52 -0.63 -5.92 13.03
CA HIS A 52 -0.04 -5.67 14.34
C HIS A 52 1.32 -5.01 14.19
N MET A 53 1.32 -3.67 14.08
CA MET A 53 2.50 -2.85 13.89
C MET A 53 2.24 -1.41 14.35
N ALA A 54 3.32 -0.67 14.61
CA ALA A 54 3.24 0.76 14.91
C ALA A 54 2.97 1.58 13.64
N ASN A 55 2.55 2.84 13.83
CA ASN A 55 2.38 3.80 12.74
C ASN A 55 3.70 3.99 11.99
N SER A 56 3.67 3.64 10.70
CA SER A 56 4.81 3.63 9.79
C SER A 56 4.30 3.73 8.35
N ILE A 57 5.20 3.89 7.38
CA ILE A 57 4.80 3.80 5.97
C ILE A 57 4.25 2.41 5.63
N ALA A 58 4.84 1.36 6.22
CA ALA A 58 4.45 -0.01 5.99
C ALA A 58 2.97 -0.28 6.32
N VAL A 59 2.41 0.36 7.36
CA VAL A 59 0.98 0.16 7.68
C VAL A 59 0.09 0.67 6.55
N VAL A 60 0.46 1.78 5.90
CA VAL A 60 -0.31 2.35 4.79
C VAL A 60 -0.16 1.52 3.53
N GLU A 61 1.03 0.99 3.26
CA GLU A 61 1.28 0.05 2.16
C GLU A 61 0.42 -1.21 2.31
N VAL A 62 0.34 -1.76 3.53
CA VAL A 62 -0.48 -2.96 3.79
C VAL A 62 -1.96 -2.63 3.67
N MET A 63 -2.44 -1.54 4.28
CA MET A 63 -3.85 -1.13 4.18
C MET A 63 -4.30 -0.85 2.74
N ALA A 64 -3.38 -0.45 1.86
CA ALA A 64 -3.68 -0.25 0.45
C ALA A 64 -3.60 -1.55 -0.39
N ALA A 65 -3.00 -2.60 0.15
CA ALA A 65 -2.82 -3.89 -0.50
C ALA A 65 -3.96 -4.89 -0.25
N VAL A 66 -4.66 -4.78 0.89
CA VAL A 66 -5.82 -5.61 1.28
C VAL A 66 -7.14 -4.91 1.00
#